data_AF-A0A9N9CIG0-F1
#
_entry.id   AF-A0A9N9CIG0-F1
#
_cell.length_a   1.000
_cell.length_b   1.000
_cell.length_c   1.000
_cell.angle_alpha   90.00
_cell.angle_beta   90.00
_cell.angle_gamma   90.00
#
_symmetry.space_group_name_H-M   'P 1'
#
loop_
_entity.id
_entity.type
_entity.pdbx_description
1 polymer ?
#
loop_
_entity_poly.entity_id
_entity_poly.type
_entity_poly.pdbx_seq_one_letter_code
_entity_poly.pdbx_strand_id
1 'polypeptide(L)'
;MIITEKDKLDSIAFKDKMQTDARMCDYAKEGDEDPKEYMLMEVRDRLIGKEIIRRYDEEHGISSSWLDTDEKWKKTVNILQENG
;
A
#
# COMPACT_ATOMS: atom_id res chain seq x y z
N MET A 1 2.04 -18.79 16.51
CA MET A 1 0.98 -17.98 15.86
C MET A 1 0.33 -18.86 14.81
N ILE A 2 -0.97 -19.12 14.90
CA ILE A 2 -1.71 -19.92 13.91
C ILE A 2 -2.53 -18.94 13.08
N ILE A 3 -2.34 -18.94 11.77
CA ILE A 3 -3.16 -18.16 10.84
C ILE A 3 -4.56 -18.79 10.81
N THR A 4 -5.57 -18.00 11.14
CA THR A 4 -6.98 -18.40 11.16
C THR A 4 -7.68 -18.09 9.84
N GLU A 5 -8.86 -18.68 9.61
CA GLU A 5 -9.70 -18.31 8.47
C GLU A 5 -10.13 -16.83 8.52
N LYS A 6 -10.26 -16.28 9.74
CA LYS A 6 -10.52 -14.85 9.93
C LYS A 6 -9.35 -14.00 9.42
N ASP A 7 -8.12 -14.38 9.73
CA ASP A 7 -6.93 -13.67 9.24
C ASP A 7 -6.83 -13.68 7.71
N LYS A 8 -7.22 -14.80 7.07
CA LYS A 8 -7.29 -14.89 5.60
C LYS A 8 -8.35 -13.95 5.02
N LEU A 9 -9.55 -13.93 5.59
CA LEU A 9 -10.62 -13.04 5.16
C LEU A 9 -10.25 -11.57 5.36
N ASP A 10 -9.60 -11.24 6.46
CA ASP A 10 -9.14 -9.88 6.75
C ASP A 10 -8.02 -9.46 5.78
N SER A 11 -7.13 -10.38 5.40
CA SER A 11 -6.11 -10.15 4.36
C SER A 11 -6.75 -9.89 2.98
N ILE A 12 -7.79 -10.64 2.60
CA ILE A 12 -8.51 -10.42 1.34
C ILE A 12 -9.19 -9.04 1.36
N ALA A 13 -9.93 -8.73 2.43
CA ALA A 13 -10.61 -7.44 2.57
C ALA A 13 -9.63 -6.26 2.55
N PHE A 14 -8.46 -6.41 3.16
CA PHE A 14 -7.38 -5.41 3.11
C PHE A 14 -6.86 -5.21 1.69
N LYS A 15 -6.62 -6.29 0.94
CA LYS A 15 -6.19 -6.24 -0.46
C LYS A 15 -7.22 -5.57 -1.37
N ASP A 16 -8.50 -5.86 -1.18
CA ASP A 16 -9.58 -5.25 -1.97
C ASP A 16 -9.67 -3.74 -1.75
N LYS A 17 -9.52 -3.28 -0.49
CA LYS A 17 -9.44 -1.86 -0.16
C LYS A 17 -8.22 -1.19 -0.80
N MET A 18 -7.05 -1.84 -0.76
CA MET A 18 -5.85 -1.33 -1.44
C MET A 18 -6.05 -1.15 -2.94
N GLN A 19 -6.66 -2.14 -3.61
CA GLN A 19 -6.93 -2.07 -5.04
C GLN A 19 -7.94 -0.97 -5.38
N THR A 20 -8.97 -0.81 -4.54
CA THR A 20 -9.96 0.26 -4.68
C THR A 20 -9.29 1.63 -4.55
N ASP A 21 -8.48 1.83 -3.51
CA ASP A 21 -7.76 3.07 -3.29
C ASP A 21 -6.78 3.41 -4.42
N ALA A 22 -6.11 2.41 -5.00
CA ALA A 22 -5.27 2.60 -6.17
C ALA A 22 -6.08 3.09 -7.38
N ARG A 23 -7.22 2.45 -7.67
CA ARG A 23 -8.12 2.86 -8.76
C ARG A 23 -8.68 4.26 -8.56
N MET A 24 -9.08 4.60 -7.33
CA MET A 24 -9.59 5.94 -7.03
C MET A 24 -8.49 7.00 -7.12
N CYS A 25 -7.23 6.66 -6.80
CA CYS A 25 -6.11 7.57 -7.02
C CYS A 25 -5.90 7.88 -8.50
N ASP A 26 -6.00 6.86 -9.37
CA ASP A 26 -5.85 7.07 -10.81
C ASP A 26 -7.04 7.86 -11.38
N TYR A 27 -8.26 7.56 -10.95
CA TYR A 27 -9.45 8.35 -11.29
C TYR A 27 -9.32 9.83 -10.87
N ALA A 28 -8.91 10.08 -9.63
CA ALA A 28 -8.75 11.44 -9.12
C ALA A 28 -7.66 12.22 -9.87
N LYS A 29 -6.55 11.55 -10.25
CA LYS A 29 -5.52 12.17 -11.10
C LYS A 29 -6.06 12.54 -12.49
N GLU A 30 -6.89 11.70 -13.09
CA GLU A 30 -7.52 12.00 -14.38
C GLU A 30 -8.48 13.20 -14.29
N GLY A 31 -9.13 13.38 -13.13
CA GLY A 31 -10.04 14.50 -12.85
C GLY A 31 -9.42 15.77 -12.29
N ASP A 32 -8.10 15.81 -12.04
CA ASP A 32 -7.42 16.88 -11.26
C ASP A 32 -8.03 17.09 -9.85
N GLU A 33 -8.50 16.00 -9.24
CA GLU A 33 -9.11 15.98 -7.90
C GLU A 33 -8.10 15.45 -6.85
N ASP A 34 -8.28 15.77 -5.57
CA ASP A 34 -7.42 15.23 -4.51
C ASP A 34 -7.77 13.74 -4.28
N PRO A 35 -6.84 12.79 -4.56
CA PRO A 35 -7.07 11.37 -4.33
C PRO A 35 -7.51 11.03 -2.91
N LYS A 36 -7.09 11.83 -1.93
CA LYS A 36 -7.37 11.59 -0.51
C LYS A 36 -8.85 11.65 -0.14
N GLU A 37 -9.65 12.38 -0.90
CA GLU A 37 -11.09 12.47 -0.65
C GLU A 37 -11.81 11.13 -0.93
N TYR A 38 -11.16 10.24 -1.69
CA TYR A 38 -11.70 8.96 -2.13
C TYR A 38 -11.03 7.74 -1.51
N MET A 39 -10.06 7.97 -0.62
CA MET A 39 -9.28 6.92 0.02
C MET A 39 -10.10 6.23 1.12
N LEU A 40 -10.31 4.92 0.99
CA LEU A 40 -10.94 4.07 2.00
C LEU A 40 -9.98 3.69 3.13
N MET A 41 -8.68 3.64 2.85
CA MET A 41 -7.66 3.28 3.82
C MET A 41 -6.99 4.51 4.42
N GLU A 42 -6.78 4.47 5.73
CA GLU A 42 -5.90 5.43 6.40
C GLU A 42 -4.50 5.39 5.77
N VAL A 43 -3.80 6.53 5.84
CA VAL A 43 -2.43 6.65 5.33
C VAL A 43 -1.56 5.52 5.88
N ARG A 44 -1.62 5.26 7.19
CA ARG A 44 -0.82 4.22 7.85
C ARG A 44 -1.06 2.82 7.27
N ASP A 45 -2.32 2.43 7.09
CA ASP A 45 -2.67 1.10 6.60
C ASP A 45 -2.20 0.90 5.15
N ARG A 46 -2.32 1.95 4.34
CA ARG A 46 -1.80 1.95 2.97
C ARG A 46 -0.28 1.79 2.93
N LEU A 47 0.43 2.47 3.83
CA LEU A 47 1.88 2.36 3.95
C LEU A 47 2.31 0.93 4.34
N ILE A 48 1.63 0.33 5.32
CA ILE A 48 1.87 -1.07 5.70
C ILE A 48 1.63 -2.01 4.51
N GLY A 49 0.52 -1.82 3.79
CA GLY A 49 0.20 -2.63 2.62
C GLY A 49 1.23 -2.51 1.49
N LYS A 50 1.72 -1.29 1.23
CA LYS A 50 2.82 -1.04 0.27
C LYS A 50 4.10 -1.76 0.68
N GLU A 51 4.47 -1.74 1.96
CA GLU A 51 5.68 -2.44 2.44
C GLU A 51 5.54 -3.96 2.30
N ILE A 52 4.36 -4.53 2.62
CA ILE A 52 4.11 -5.97 2.45
C ILE A 52 4.31 -6.40 0.99
N ILE A 53 3.74 -5.65 0.04
CA ILE A 53 3.91 -5.95 -1.40
C ILE A 53 5.37 -5.81 -1.81
N ARG A 54 6.08 -4.76 -1.36
CA ARG A 54 7.50 -4.57 -1.67
C ARG A 54 8.33 -5.76 -1.22
N ARG A 55 8.14 -6.22 0.02
CA ARG A 55 8.87 -7.39 0.55
C ARG A 55 8.57 -8.67 -0.22
N TYR A 56 7.29 -8.89 -0.55
CA TYR A 56 6.88 -9.99 -1.40
C TYR A 56 7.57 -9.96 -2.77
N ASP A 57 7.57 -8.80 -3.43
CA ASP A 57 8.20 -8.62 -4.73
C ASP A 57 9.73 -8.78 -4.65
N GLU A 58 10.40 -8.22 -3.63
CA GLU A 58 11.83 -8.37 -3.36
C GLU A 58 12.24 -9.84 -3.17
N GLU A 59 11.47 -10.59 -2.37
CA GLU A 59 11.68 -12.02 -2.15
C GLU A 59 11.52 -12.85 -3.44
N HIS A 60 10.68 -12.37 -4.37
CA HIS A 60 10.41 -13.02 -5.65
C HIS A 60 11.19 -12.43 -6.85
N GLY A 61 12.08 -11.46 -6.61
CA GLY A 61 12.86 -10.81 -7.67
C GLY A 61 12.02 -9.98 -8.66
N ILE A 62 10.81 -9.57 -8.27
CA ILE A 62 9.90 -8.75 -9.07
C ILE A 62 10.23 -7.27 -8.84
N SER A 63 10.34 -6.47 -9.90
CA SER A 63 10.56 -5.02 -9.73
C SER A 63 9.23 -4.28 -9.50
N SER A 64 9.06 -3.68 -8.34
CA SER A 64 7.86 -2.90 -7.97
C SER A 64 7.97 -1.43 -8.38
N SER A 65 8.19 -1.13 -9.67
CA SER A 65 8.46 0.24 -10.15
C SER A 65 7.37 1.27 -9.81
N TRP A 66 6.13 0.83 -9.60
CA TRP A 66 5.01 1.69 -9.19
C TRP A 66 5.03 2.05 -7.69
N LEU A 67 5.64 1.24 -6.83
CA LEU A 67 5.80 1.53 -5.39
C LEU A 67 6.86 2.61 -5.14
N ASP A 68 7.84 2.72 -6.04
CA ASP A 68 9.01 3.58 -5.92
C ASP A 68 8.76 5.05 -6.27
N THR A 69 7.57 5.41 -6.73
CA THR A 69 7.27 6.77 -7.23
C THR A 69 6.69 7.71 -6.16
N ASP A 70 6.34 7.19 -4.98
CA ASP A 70 5.78 8.00 -3.90
C ASP A 70 6.90 8.53 -2.99
N GLU A 71 7.40 9.73 -3.29
CA GLU A 71 8.48 10.42 -2.56
C GLU A 71 8.22 10.54 -1.04
N LYS A 72 6.95 10.73 -0.65
CA LYS A 72 6.56 10.78 0.77
C LYS A 72 6.68 9.40 1.40
N TRP A 73 6.35 8.36 0.64
CA TRP A 73 6.52 6.99 1.09
C TRP A 73 7.99 6.62 1.28
N LYS A 74 8.83 6.88 0.27
CA LYS A 74 10.29 6.67 0.36
C LYS A 74 10.92 7.32 1.59
N LYS A 75 10.59 8.57 1.86
CA LYS A 75 11.06 9.27 3.07
C LYS A 75 10.61 8.58 4.36
N THR A 76 9.35 8.16 4.42
CA THR A 76 8.80 7.50 5.61
C THR A 76 9.43 6.13 5.85
N VAL A 77 9.65 5.33 4.79
CA VAL A 77 10.35 4.04 4.88
C VAL A 77 11.79 4.23 5.34
N ASN A 78 12.53 5.16 4.73
CA ASN A 78 13.93 5.42 5.10
C ASN A 78 14.04 5.81 6.58
N ILE A 79 13.16 6.67 7.08
CA ILE A 79 13.11 7.04 8.50
C ILE A 79 12.87 5.81 9.39
N LEU A 80 11.96 4.92 8.99
CA LEU A 80 11.67 3.71 9.78
C LEU A 80 12.84 2.71 9.75
N GLN A 81 13.59 2.62 8.65
CA GLN A 81 14.75 1.74 8.51
C GLN A 81 15.99 2.27 9.22
N GLU A 82 16.21 3.59 9.27
CA GLU A 82 17.32 4.21 10.00
C GLU A 82 17.17 4.12 11.53
N ASN A 83 15.93 3.96 12.02
CA ASN A 83 15.60 3.93 13.45
C ASN A 83 15.35 2.51 14.00
N GLY A 84 15.61 1.45 13.22
CA GLY A 84 15.52 0.05 13.62
C GLY A 84 16.89 -0.58 13.81
#